data_AF-F0Y783-F1
#
_entry.id   AF-F0Y783-F1
#
_cell.length_a   1.000
_cell.length_b   1.000
_cell.length_c   1.000
_cell.angle_alpha   90.00
_cell.angle_beta   90.00
_cell.angle_gamma   90.00
#
_symmetry.space_group_name_H-M   'P 1'
#
loop_
_entity.id
_entity.type
_entity.pdbx_description
1 polymer ?
#
loop_
_entity_poly.entity_id
_entity_poly.type
_entity_poly.pdbx_seq_one_letter_code
_entity_poly.pdbx_strand_id
1 'polypeptide(L)'
;VDCVVCAAGTYSAGDANSECAPCAAGRASSAGASACDACDAGRFANATGAATCDLAAPGFYVAEAGAAAPEPCPAGTFSAGAAATACEACPAGTYAAGAGATACAIASEDTY
;
A
#
# COMPACT_ATOMS: atom_id res chain seq x y z
N VAL A 1 -24.49 -7.95 28.54
CA VAL A 1 -24.29 -7.54 27.13
C VAL A 1 -23.00 -8.21 26.70
N ASP A 2 -23.06 -9.14 25.76
CA ASP A 2 -21.85 -9.76 25.21
C ASP A 2 -21.30 -8.79 24.17
N CYS A 3 -20.10 -8.26 24.41
CA CYS A 3 -19.43 -7.45 23.39
C CYS A 3 -18.87 -8.41 22.34
N VAL A 4 -19.47 -8.45 21.15
CA VAL A 4 -18.88 -9.16 20.02
C VAL A 4 -17.56 -8.48 19.67
N VAL A 5 -16.45 -9.16 19.97
CA VAL A 5 -15.12 -8.73 19.55
C VAL A 5 -14.94 -9.14 18.10
N CYS A 6 -14.90 -8.15 17.21
CA CYS A 6 -14.65 -8.41 15.79
C CYS A 6 -13.23 -8.89 15.57
N ALA A 7 -13.07 -9.87 14.67
CA ALA A 7 -11.75 -10.34 14.26
C ALA A 7 -11.00 -9.22 13.52
N ALA A 8 -9.67 -9.31 13.46
CA ALA A 8 -8.88 -8.37 12.66
C ALA A 8 -9.36 -8.38 11.19
N GLY A 9 -9.41 -7.20 10.58
CA GLY A 9 -10.01 -6.97 9.26
C GLY A 9 -11.52 -6.80 9.27
N THR A 10 -12.16 -6.86 10.44
CA THR A 10 -13.59 -6.54 10.60
C THR A 10 -13.79 -5.50 11.69
N TYR A 11 -14.90 -4.77 11.66
CA TYR A 11 -15.24 -3.74 12.63
C TYR A 11 -16.72 -3.76 13.02
N SER A 12 -17.04 -3.21 14.18
CA SER A 12 -18.42 -2.96 14.61
C SER A 12 -18.59 -1.50 15.08
N ALA A 13 -19.50 -0.76 14.47
CA ALA A 13 -19.67 0.69 14.72
C ALA A 13 -20.32 1.03 16.09
N GLY A 14 -20.31 0.13 17.07
CA GLY A 14 -20.82 0.38 18.43
C GLY A 14 -22.35 0.28 18.60
N ASP A 15 -23.14 0.28 17.52
CA ASP A 15 -24.60 0.17 17.59
C ASP A 15 -25.07 -1.29 17.57
N ALA A 16 -25.07 -1.98 18.73
CA ALA A 16 -25.79 -3.25 18.96
C ALA A 16 -25.64 -4.36 17.88
N ASN A 17 -24.65 -4.25 17.00
CA ASN A 17 -24.55 -5.08 15.83
C ASN A 17 -23.76 -6.33 16.21
N SER A 18 -24.45 -7.47 16.24
CA SER A 18 -23.83 -8.78 16.44
C SER A 18 -22.94 -9.17 15.25
N GLU A 19 -22.98 -8.40 14.17
CA GLU A 19 -22.33 -8.68 12.90
C GLU A 19 -21.16 -7.74 12.66
N CYS A 20 -19.99 -8.34 12.45
CA CYS A 20 -18.76 -7.63 12.12
C CYS A 20 -18.72 -7.37 10.61
N ALA A 21 -18.62 -6.09 10.23
CA ALA A 21 -18.48 -5.72 8.84
C ALA A 21 -17.00 -5.82 8.42
N PRO A 22 -16.69 -6.38 7.24
CA PRO A 22 -15.31 -6.40 6.73
C PRO A 22 -14.84 -5.00 6.36
N CYS A 23 -13.55 -4.74 6.57
CA CYS A 23 -12.92 -3.53 6.05
C CYS A 23 -12.96 -3.52 4.52
N ALA A 24 -13.25 -2.36 3.94
CA ALA A 24 -13.11 -2.17 2.50
C ALA A 24 -11.63 -2.25 2.09
N ALA A 25 -11.36 -2.52 0.81
CA ALA A 25 -10.00 -2.43 0.28
C ALA A 25 -9.42 -1.03 0.53
N GLY A 26 -8.11 -0.97 0.77
CA GLY A 26 -7.40 0.22 1.23
C GLY A 26 -7.57 0.54 2.72
N ARG A 27 -8.29 -0.30 3.48
CA ARG A 27 -8.45 -0.15 4.93
C ARG A 27 -8.13 -1.43 5.67
N ALA A 28 -7.67 -1.28 6.90
CA ALA A 28 -7.40 -2.40 7.79
C ALA A 28 -7.94 -2.14 9.20
N SER A 29 -8.10 -3.20 9.98
CA SER A 29 -8.48 -3.08 11.38
C SER A 29 -7.84 -4.17 12.24
N SER A 30 -7.53 -3.81 13.48
CA SER A 30 -7.13 -4.78 14.51
C SER A 30 -8.35 -5.48 15.11
N ALA A 31 -8.14 -6.62 15.79
CA ALA A 31 -9.23 -7.29 16.50
C ALA A 31 -9.85 -6.35 17.55
N GLY A 32 -11.19 -6.32 17.61
CA GLY A 32 -11.95 -5.46 18.51
C GLY A 32 -12.06 -4.01 18.03
N ALA A 33 -11.67 -3.69 16.80
CA ALA A 33 -11.79 -2.34 16.27
C ALA A 33 -13.27 -1.94 16.06
N SER A 34 -13.58 -0.69 16.40
CA SER A 34 -14.90 -0.10 16.15
C SER A 34 -15.02 0.54 14.76
N ALA A 35 -13.91 0.65 14.03
CA ALA A 35 -13.82 1.19 12.68
C ALA A 35 -12.63 0.59 11.92
N CYS A 36 -12.61 0.75 10.59
CA CYS A 36 -11.46 0.42 9.77
C CYS A 36 -10.66 1.67 9.42
N ASP A 37 -9.37 1.63 9.74
CA ASP A 37 -8.44 2.71 9.46
C ASP A 37 -7.94 2.62 8.02
N ALA A 38 -7.78 3.77 7.35
CA ALA A 38 -7.20 3.81 6.03
C ALA A 38 -5.71 3.46 6.11
N CYS A 39 -5.22 2.69 5.14
CA CYS A 39 -3.79 2.44 5.01
C CYS A 39 -3.09 3.75 4.69
N ASP A 40 -2.11 4.16 5.49
CA ASP A 40 -1.33 5.37 5.25
C ASP A 40 -0.61 5.33 3.89
N ALA A 41 -0.20 6.50 3.39
CA ALA A 41 0.66 6.58 2.20
C ALA A 41 1.90 5.66 2.37
N GLY A 42 2.32 5.05 1.26
CA GLY A 42 3.32 3.98 1.27
C GLY A 42 2.76 2.59 1.64
N ARG A 43 1.49 2.48 2.04
CA ARG A 43 0.83 1.21 2.36
C ARG A 43 -0.48 1.03 1.62
N PHE A 44 -0.86 -0.20 1.37
CA PHE A 44 -2.11 -0.55 0.69
C PHE A 44 -2.77 -1.76 1.34
N ALA A 45 -4.05 -1.98 1.03
CA ALA A 45 -4.75 -3.22 1.37
C ALA A 45 -5.55 -3.70 0.15
N ASN A 46 -5.10 -4.78 -0.47
CA ASN A 46 -5.68 -5.26 -1.73
C ASN A 46 -7.03 -5.98 -1.56
N ALA A 47 -7.26 -6.54 -0.38
CA ALA A 47 -8.43 -7.34 -0.08
C ALA A 47 -9.38 -6.60 0.86
N THR A 48 -10.67 -6.89 0.71
CA THR A 48 -11.63 -6.63 1.78
C THR A 48 -11.31 -7.54 2.96
N GLY A 49 -11.56 -7.07 4.18
CA GLY A 49 -11.24 -7.84 5.38
C GLY A 49 -9.75 -7.84 5.74
N ALA A 50 -8.96 -6.87 5.28
CA ALA A 50 -7.54 -6.83 5.58
C ALA A 50 -7.30 -6.53 7.07
N ALA A 51 -6.55 -7.41 7.74
CA ALA A 51 -6.15 -7.20 9.14
C ALA A 51 -5.05 -6.13 9.28
N THR A 52 -4.25 -5.95 8.23
CA THR A 52 -3.09 -5.07 8.20
C THR A 52 -2.93 -4.45 6.83
N CYS A 53 -2.23 -3.31 6.78
CA CYS A 53 -1.84 -2.67 5.53
C CYS A 53 -0.46 -3.15 5.09
N ASP A 54 -0.39 -3.68 3.88
CA ASP A 54 0.83 -4.14 3.24
C ASP A 54 1.68 -2.95 2.78
N LEU A 55 2.99 -3.11 2.84
CA LEU A 55 3.94 -2.10 2.37
C LEU A 55 4.00 -2.13 0.85
N ALA A 56 4.01 -0.96 0.21
CA ALA A 56 4.40 -0.87 -1.21
C ALA A 56 5.79 -1.50 -1.38
N ALA A 57 5.91 -2.49 -2.27
CA ALA A 57 7.18 -3.14 -2.54
C ALA A 57 8.15 -2.19 -3.26
N PRO A 58 9.47 -2.43 -3.22
CA PRO A 58 10.42 -1.71 -4.06
C PRO A 58 9.96 -1.68 -5.52
N GLY A 59 10.16 -0.53 -6.18
CA GLY A 59 9.68 -0.27 -7.53
C GLY A 59 8.23 0.19 -7.59
N PHE A 60 7.50 0.19 -6.47
CA PHE A 60 6.15 0.71 -6.37
C PHE A 60 6.07 1.82 -5.33
N TYR A 61 5.03 2.64 -5.44
CA TYR A 61 4.71 3.71 -4.51
C TYR A 61 3.20 3.77 -4.24
N VAL A 62 2.82 4.36 -3.12
CA VAL A 62 1.43 4.70 -2.79
C VAL A 62 1.39 6.15 -2.38
N ALA A 63 0.84 7.01 -3.23
CA ALA A 63 0.80 8.45 -3.01
C ALA A 63 -0.13 8.87 -1.87
N GLU A 64 -1.28 8.22 -1.76
CA GLU A 64 -2.35 8.64 -0.87
C GLU A 64 -2.80 7.51 0.07
N ALA A 65 -3.33 7.91 1.22
CA ALA A 65 -3.91 6.96 2.15
C ALA A 65 -5.21 6.35 1.59
N GLY A 66 -5.52 5.11 1.97
CA GLY A 66 -6.71 4.41 1.49
C GLY A 66 -6.53 3.69 0.16
N ALA A 67 -5.29 3.54 -0.32
CA ALA A 67 -5.03 2.86 -1.58
C ALA A 67 -5.28 1.34 -1.47
N ALA A 68 -6.04 0.81 -2.42
CA ALA A 68 -6.25 -0.63 -2.53
C ALA A 68 -5.09 -1.35 -3.23
N ALA A 69 -4.26 -0.62 -3.98
CA ALA A 69 -3.12 -1.20 -4.69
C ALA A 69 -1.98 -0.17 -4.77
N PRO A 70 -0.72 -0.64 -4.82
CA PRO A 70 0.41 0.23 -5.07
C PRO A 70 0.58 0.48 -6.56
N GLU A 71 1.07 1.67 -6.92
CA GLU A 71 1.33 2.05 -8.30
C GLU A 71 2.80 1.81 -8.65
N PRO A 72 3.12 1.27 -9.84
CA PRO A 72 4.50 1.10 -10.24
C PRO A 72 5.16 2.46 -10.50
N CYS A 73 6.44 2.58 -10.13
CA CYS A 73 7.20 3.78 -10.42
C CYS A 73 7.31 3.99 -11.93
N PRO A 74 6.93 5.15 -12.48
CA PRO A 74 7.01 5.40 -13.91
C PRO A 74 8.45 5.39 -14.42
N ALA A 75 8.62 5.18 -15.73
CA ALA A 75 9.92 5.26 -16.38
C ALA A 75 10.61 6.60 -16.07
N GLY A 76 11.92 6.56 -15.88
CA GLY A 76 12.72 7.70 -15.39
C GLY A 76 12.70 7.91 -13.88
N THR A 77 11.93 7.10 -13.13
CA THR A 77 11.91 7.11 -11.67
C THR A 77 12.12 5.71 -11.10
N PHE A 78 12.51 5.63 -9.83
CA PHE A 78 12.73 4.38 -9.13
C PHE A 78 12.26 4.46 -7.67
N SER A 79 12.09 3.30 -7.03
CA SER A 79 11.86 3.20 -5.59
C SER A 79 12.71 2.05 -5.05
N ALA A 80 13.77 2.37 -4.31
CA ALA A 80 14.69 1.36 -3.79
C ALA A 80 14.16 0.64 -2.56
N GLY A 81 13.33 1.32 -1.76
CA GLY A 81 12.80 0.83 -0.50
C GLY A 81 11.34 0.37 -0.58
N ALA A 82 10.92 -0.39 0.43
CA ALA A 82 9.50 -0.59 0.67
C ALA A 82 8.89 0.68 1.29
N ALA A 83 7.56 0.77 1.29
CA ALA A 83 6.81 1.88 1.88
C ALA A 83 6.96 3.24 1.16
N ALA A 84 7.36 3.26 -0.11
CA ALA A 84 7.55 4.51 -0.83
C ALA A 84 6.22 5.24 -1.03
N THR A 85 6.18 6.53 -0.67
CA THR A 85 5.04 7.41 -0.91
C THR A 85 5.12 8.12 -2.26
N ALA A 86 6.31 8.13 -2.86
CA ALA A 86 6.58 8.69 -4.17
C ALA A 86 7.81 8.00 -4.76
N CYS A 87 7.96 8.06 -6.07
CA CYS A 87 9.15 7.57 -6.76
C CYS A 87 10.22 8.66 -6.84
N GLU A 88 11.46 8.24 -6.72
CA GLU A 88 12.63 9.10 -6.83
C GLU A 88 13.05 9.21 -8.29
N ALA A 89 13.34 10.42 -8.75
CA ALA A 89 13.84 10.62 -10.12
C ALA A 89 15.25 10.05 -10.27
N CYS A 90 15.54 9.47 -11.44
CA CYS A 90 16.87 9.00 -11.72
C CYS A 90 17.89 10.16 -11.77
N PRO A 91 19.05 10.02 -11.11
CA PRO A 91 20.09 11.04 -11.20
C PRO A 91 20.63 11.15 -12.63
N ALA A 92 21.18 12.32 -12.96
CA ALA A 92 21.73 12.60 -14.27
C ALA A 92 22.77 11.55 -14.69
N GLY A 93 22.66 11.05 -15.93
CA GLY A 93 23.50 9.96 -16.46
C GLY A 93 22.95 8.55 -16.20
N THR A 94 21.82 8.44 -15.51
CA THR A 94 21.10 7.17 -15.32
C THR A 94 19.64 7.30 -15.76
N TYR A 95 19.00 6.18 -16.04
CA TYR A 95 17.59 6.10 -16.44
C TYR A 95 16.96 4.80 -15.93
N ALA A 96 15.66 4.86 -15.65
CA ALA A 96 14.84 3.69 -15.40
C ALA A 96 14.03 3.41 -16.68
N ALA A 97 14.39 2.35 -17.41
CA ALA A 97 13.84 2.05 -18.73
C ALA A 97 12.35 1.68 -18.70
N GLY A 98 11.88 1.08 -17.61
CA GLY A 98 10.52 0.57 -17.48
C GLY A 98 9.86 1.01 -16.18
N ALA A 99 8.54 0.82 -16.14
CA ALA A 99 7.79 1.01 -14.90
C ALA A 99 8.18 -0.08 -13.88
N GLY A 100 8.12 0.24 -12.58
CA GLY A 100 8.47 -0.72 -11.54
C GLY A 100 9.96 -0.78 -11.21
N ALA A 101 10.75 0.23 -11.60
CA ALA A 101 12.19 0.21 -11.40
C ALA A 101 12.56 0.35 -9.91
N THR A 102 13.40 -0.56 -9.42
CA THR A 102 13.93 -0.52 -8.05
C THR A 102 15.24 0.26 -7.95
N ALA A 103 15.87 0.55 -9.09
CA ALA A 103 17.09 1.31 -9.22
C ALA A 103 17.19 1.91 -10.63
N CYS A 104 18.01 2.95 -10.78
CA CYS A 104 18.34 3.51 -12.08
C CYS A 104 19.52 2.76 -12.70
N ALA A 105 19.39 2.43 -13.98
CA ALA A 105 20.49 1.88 -14.76
C ALA A 105 21.26 3.02 -15.42
N ILE A 106 22.58 2.89 -15.56
CA ILE A 106 23.32 3.76 -16.48
C ILE A 106 22.79 3.55 -17.89
N ALA A 107 22.64 4.64 -18.65
CA ALA A 107 22.48 4.59 -20.10
C ALA A 107 23.80 4.11 -20.71
N SER A 108 24.13 2.84 -20.50
CA SER A 108 25.28 2.22 -21.16
C SER A 108 24.90 1.98 -22.62
N GLU A 109 25.49 2.77 -23.51
CA GLU A 109 25.48 2.61 -24.97
C GLU A 109 26.23 1.35 -25.43
N ASP A 110 26.00 0.21 -24.79
CA ASP A 110 26.70 -1.05 -25.12
C ASP A 110 25.71 -2.22 -25.22
N THR A 111 24.75 -2.06 -26.12
CA THR A 111 24.27 -3.19 -26.92
C THR A 111 24.61 -2.87 -28.38
N TYR A 112 25.90 -2.98 -28.71
CA TYR A 112 26.40 -3.07 -30.08
C TYR A 112 26.31 -4.52 -30.58
#